data_AF-A0A6B2LLW3-F1
#
_entry.id   AF-A0A6B2LLW3-F1
#
_cell.length_a   1.000
_cell.length_b   1.000
_cell.length_c   1.000
_cell.angle_alpha   90.00
_cell.angle_beta   90.00
_cell.angle_gamma   90.00
#
_symmetry.space_group_name_H-M   'P 1'
#
loop_
_entity.id
_entity.type
_entity.pdbx_description
1 polymer ?
#
loop_
_entity_poly.entity_id
_entity_poly.type
_entity_poly.pdbx_seq_one_letter_code
_entity_poly.pdbx_strand_id
1 'polypeptide(L)'
;MWKAHHYQIDFMSPQGGIAPINVGSIKTFEKDPICIEFLANKEAEEGYTNCRTLAQVNLADYVAVFFPGGQGPMFDLAFNQEIGAKVGQYYENGGVVAAVCHGPAGLVPVKLSSGECILKGKKVTSFTNKEEDAVGYSSAMPFMLESKLKELGGEFSAVEPWQPHVV
;
A
#
# COMPACT_ATOMS: atom_id res chain seq x y z
N MET A 1 13.72 1.42 9.50
CA MET A 1 14.20 2.60 8.74
C MET A 1 13.57 3.91 9.25
N TRP A 2 12.26 4.15 9.13
CA TRP A 2 11.67 5.45 9.55
C TRP A 2 11.81 5.78 11.04
N LYS A 3 11.61 4.80 11.93
CA LYS A 3 11.87 4.99 13.37
C LYS A 3 13.32 5.37 13.68
N ALA A 4 14.29 4.86 12.90
CA ALA A 4 15.70 5.24 13.03
C ALA A 4 15.97 6.71 12.62
N HIS A 5 15.04 7.33 11.90
CA HIS A 5 15.02 8.75 11.56
C HIS A 5 13.98 9.54 12.38
N HIS A 6 13.56 9.01 13.53
CA HIS A 6 12.65 9.66 14.49
C HIS A 6 11.24 9.96 13.96
N TYR A 7 10.79 9.25 12.92
CA TYR A 7 9.38 9.31 12.52
C TYR A 7 8.52 8.39 13.41
N GLN A 8 7.36 8.89 13.80
CA GLN A 8 6.29 8.10 14.40
C GLN A 8 5.49 7.39 13.28
N ILE A 9 4.97 6.20 13.59
CA ILE A 9 4.23 5.38 12.63
C ILE A 9 2.87 5.06 13.26
N ASP A 10 1.82 5.60 12.64
CA ASP A 10 0.45 5.19 12.95
C ASP A 10 -0.03 4.18 11.92
N PHE A 11 -0.86 3.23 12.39
CA PHE A 11 -1.46 2.20 11.56
C PHE A 11 -2.93 2.53 11.33
N MET A 12 -3.34 2.42 10.07
CA MET A 12 -4.70 2.68 9.64
C MET A 12 -5.22 1.50 8.84
N SER A 13 -6.49 1.17 9.01
CA SER A 13 -7.19 0.18 8.19
C SER A 13 -8.60 0.68 7.86
N PRO A 14 -9.22 0.23 6.75
CA PRO A 14 -10.56 0.67 6.38
C PRO A 14 -11.60 0.44 7.48
N GLN A 15 -11.53 -0.68 8.19
CA GLN A 15 -12.48 -1.04 9.25
C GLN A 15 -11.98 -0.69 10.65
N GLY A 16 -10.75 -0.22 10.81
CA GLY A 16 -10.08 -0.09 12.10
C GLY A 16 -9.81 -1.46 12.73
N GLY A 17 -9.28 -1.46 13.96
CA GLY A 17 -8.98 -2.70 14.68
C GLY A 17 -7.83 -3.49 14.02
N ILE A 18 -7.99 -4.81 13.87
CA ILE A 18 -6.89 -5.67 13.42
C ILE A 18 -6.68 -5.50 11.91
N ALA A 19 -5.49 -5.05 11.50
CA ALA A 19 -4.96 -5.22 10.16
C ALA A 19 -4.28 -6.61 10.05
N PRO A 20 -4.87 -7.56 9.29
CA PRO A 20 -4.36 -8.92 9.26
C PRO A 20 -3.02 -9.01 8.53
N ILE A 21 -2.06 -9.72 9.14
CA ILE A 21 -0.78 -10.07 8.52
C ILE A 21 -0.93 -11.43 7.84
N ASN A 22 -0.40 -11.57 6.63
CA ASN A 22 -0.38 -12.84 5.92
C ASN A 22 0.51 -13.85 6.68
N VAL A 23 -0.07 -14.94 7.19
CA VAL A 23 0.67 -15.97 7.93
C VAL A 23 1.75 -16.64 7.08
N GLY A 24 1.52 -16.76 5.77
CA GLY A 24 2.52 -17.25 4.82
C GLY A 24 3.75 -16.35 4.75
N SER A 25 3.60 -15.01 4.79
CA SER A 25 4.76 -14.11 4.81
C SER A 25 5.53 -14.21 6.12
N ILE A 26 4.86 -14.33 7.27
CA ILE A 26 5.53 -14.56 8.56
C ILE A 26 6.41 -15.80 8.49
N LYS A 27 5.89 -16.90 7.94
CA LYS A 27 6.64 -18.15 7.78
C LYS A 27 7.81 -18.01 6.81
N THR A 28 7.61 -17.36 5.67
CA THR A 28 8.67 -17.14 4.66
C THR A 28 9.84 -16.34 5.23
N PHE A 29 9.56 -15.37 6.11
CA PHE A 29 10.56 -14.48 6.70
C PHE A 29 10.85 -14.78 8.18
N GLU A 30 10.60 -16.01 8.64
CA GLU A 30 10.74 -16.39 10.05
C GLU A 30 12.18 -16.25 10.62
N LYS A 31 13.18 -16.13 9.73
CA LYS A 31 14.60 -15.96 10.07
C LYS A 31 15.12 -14.56 9.78
N ASP A 32 14.31 -13.68 9.22
CA ASP A 32 14.70 -12.30 8.93
C ASP A 32 14.73 -11.51 10.26
N PRO A 33 15.88 -10.93 10.65
CA PRO A 33 16.00 -10.23 11.93
C PRO A 33 15.08 -9.01 12.04
N ILE A 34 14.80 -8.32 10.93
CA ILE A 34 13.89 -7.17 10.90
C ILE A 34 12.45 -7.63 11.11
N CYS A 35 12.04 -8.73 10.47
CA CYS A 35 10.71 -9.30 10.68
C CYS A 35 10.54 -9.81 12.12
N ILE A 36 11.54 -10.48 12.68
CA ILE A 36 11.54 -10.95 14.07
C ILE A 36 11.40 -9.75 15.03
N GLU A 37 12.20 -8.70 14.83
CA GLU A 37 12.14 -7.49 15.65
C GLU A 37 10.78 -6.81 15.56
N PHE A 38 10.22 -6.67 14.35
CA PHE A 38 8.91 -6.07 14.13
C PHE A 38 7.79 -6.85 14.85
N LEU A 39 7.77 -8.17 14.73
CA LEU A 39 6.75 -9.02 15.35
C LEU A 39 6.88 -9.10 16.88
N ALA A 40 8.06 -8.84 17.44
CA ALA A 40 8.28 -8.75 18.88
C ALA A 40 8.04 -7.33 19.45
N ASN A 41 7.84 -6.33 18.60
CA ASN A 41 7.71 -4.94 19.01
C ASN A 41 6.25 -4.65 19.44
N LYS A 42 6.05 -4.39 20.74
CA LYS A 42 4.72 -4.11 21.31
C LYS A 42 4.02 -2.90 20.69
N GLU A 43 4.76 -1.85 20.36
CA GLU A 43 4.17 -0.65 19.75
C GLU A 43 3.69 -0.95 18.32
N ALA A 44 4.43 -1.76 17.57
CA ALA A 44 3.99 -2.24 16.26
C ALA A 44 2.77 -3.17 16.40
N GLU A 45 2.81 -4.11 17.33
CA GLU A 45 1.70 -5.02 17.64
C GLU A 45 0.43 -4.26 18.02
N GLU A 46 0.52 -3.33 18.96
CA GLU A 46 -0.60 -2.46 19.34
C GLU A 46 -1.11 -1.66 18.14
N GLY A 47 -0.19 -1.16 17.30
CA GLY A 47 -0.51 -0.45 16.08
C GLY A 47 -1.35 -1.27 15.10
N TYR A 48 -0.87 -2.43 14.65
CA TYR A 48 -1.60 -3.24 13.66
C TYR A 48 -2.78 -4.04 14.26
N THR A 49 -2.88 -4.19 15.57
CA THR A 49 -4.06 -4.82 16.21
C THR A 49 -5.15 -3.82 16.58
N ASN A 50 -4.81 -2.54 16.73
CA ASN A 50 -5.73 -1.45 17.07
C ASN A 50 -5.64 -0.30 16.07
N CYS A 51 -5.66 -0.61 14.77
CA CYS A 51 -5.62 0.39 13.71
C CYS A 51 -6.74 1.41 13.87
N ARG A 52 -6.40 2.67 13.60
CA ARG A 52 -7.39 3.73 13.46
C ARG A 52 -8.10 3.58 12.12
N THR A 53 -9.37 3.98 12.05
CA THR A 53 -10.01 4.22 10.76
C THR A 53 -9.53 5.54 10.19
N LEU A 54 -9.66 5.71 8.86
CA LEU A 54 -9.39 7.00 8.25
C LEU A 54 -10.27 8.13 8.82
N ALA A 55 -11.49 7.83 9.27
CA ALA A 55 -12.38 8.79 9.90
C ALA A 55 -11.85 9.36 11.23
N GLN A 56 -10.95 8.63 11.89
CA GLN A 56 -10.40 9.02 13.19
C GLN A 56 -9.12 9.85 13.10
N VAL A 57 -8.57 10.06 11.90
CA VAL A 57 -7.27 10.73 11.69
C VAL A 57 -7.41 11.94 10.78
N ASN A 58 -6.52 12.91 10.95
CA ASN A 58 -6.33 14.01 10.03
C ASN A 58 -5.02 13.79 9.27
N LEU A 59 -5.09 13.55 7.95
CA LEU A 59 -3.89 13.27 7.16
C LEU A 59 -2.90 14.44 7.13
N ALA A 60 -3.34 15.67 7.40
CA ALA A 60 -2.45 16.84 7.49
C ALA A 60 -1.45 16.77 8.65
N ASP A 61 -1.67 15.89 9.63
CA ASP A 61 -0.74 15.66 10.74
C ASP A 61 0.43 14.74 10.33
N TYR A 62 0.40 14.18 9.11
CA TYR A 62 1.38 13.20 8.62
C TYR A 62 2.22 13.75 7.47
N VAL A 63 3.52 13.44 7.51
CA VAL A 63 4.46 13.78 6.44
C VAL A 63 4.41 12.82 5.25
N ALA A 64 3.89 11.60 5.45
CA ALA A 64 3.68 10.64 4.38
C ALA A 64 2.51 9.69 4.69
N VAL A 65 1.86 9.20 3.64
CA VAL A 65 0.96 8.05 3.64
C VAL A 65 1.64 6.91 2.89
N PHE A 66 1.68 5.72 3.51
CA PHE A 66 2.30 4.55 2.92
C PHE A 66 1.33 3.37 2.85
N PHE A 67 1.24 2.77 1.66
CA PHE A 67 0.48 1.55 1.42
C PHE A 67 1.41 0.34 1.36
N PRO A 68 1.44 -0.51 2.41
CA PRO A 68 2.19 -1.76 2.38
C PRO A 68 1.57 -2.75 1.38
N GLY A 69 2.36 -3.75 1.00
CA GLY A 69 1.97 -4.78 0.04
C GLY A 69 1.17 -5.95 0.65
N GLY A 70 1.22 -7.08 -0.05
CA GLY A 70 0.37 -8.25 0.19
C GLY A 70 -0.94 -8.15 -0.59
N GLN A 71 -1.59 -9.28 -0.88
CA GLN A 71 -2.78 -9.25 -1.75
C GLN A 71 -4.01 -8.56 -1.13
N GLY A 72 -4.04 -8.34 0.19
CA GLY A 72 -5.15 -7.68 0.91
C GLY A 72 -5.64 -6.38 0.25
N PRO A 73 -4.75 -5.39 0.02
CA PRO A 73 -5.05 -4.14 -0.71
C PRO A 73 -5.89 -4.25 -1.98
N MET A 74 -5.81 -5.38 -2.70
CA MET A 74 -6.60 -5.62 -3.91
C MET A 74 -8.09 -5.72 -3.63
N PHE A 75 -8.48 -6.13 -2.41
CA PHE A 75 -9.86 -6.44 -2.05
C PHE A 75 -10.54 -5.35 -1.22
N ASP A 76 -9.79 -4.63 -0.39
CA ASP A 76 -10.34 -3.58 0.47
C ASP A 76 -9.95 -2.19 -0.04
N LEU A 77 -8.66 -1.87 -0.16
CA LEU A 77 -8.19 -0.52 -0.47
C LEU A 77 -8.55 -0.11 -1.89
N ALA A 78 -8.47 -1.02 -2.86
CA ALA A 78 -8.77 -0.75 -4.27
C ALA A 78 -10.17 -0.20 -4.54
N PHE A 79 -11.12 -0.47 -3.64
CA PHE A 79 -12.53 -0.11 -3.80
C PHE A 79 -12.98 0.95 -2.79
N ASN A 80 -12.10 1.39 -1.89
CA ASN A 80 -12.45 2.29 -0.81
C ASN A 80 -12.44 3.76 -1.28
N GLN A 81 -13.63 4.33 -1.44
CA GLN A 81 -13.79 5.73 -1.88
C GLN A 81 -13.37 6.76 -0.82
N GLU A 82 -13.44 6.42 0.47
CA GLU A 82 -12.98 7.30 1.55
C GLU A 82 -11.46 7.47 1.50
N ILE A 83 -10.72 6.36 1.30
CA ILE A 83 -9.28 6.38 1.02
C ILE A 83 -9.01 7.24 -0.20
N GLY A 84 -9.74 6.99 -1.29
CA GLY A 84 -9.61 7.72 -2.54
C GLY A 84 -9.69 9.24 -2.35
N ALA A 85 -10.73 9.71 -1.67
CA ALA A 85 -10.97 11.13 -1.44
C ALA A 85 -9.92 11.77 -0.51
N LYS A 86 -9.63 11.14 0.63
CA LYS A 86 -8.71 11.71 1.63
C LYS A 86 -7.27 11.75 1.13
N VAL A 87 -6.83 10.70 0.44
CA VAL A 87 -5.47 10.63 -0.09
C VAL A 87 -5.30 11.57 -1.29
N GLY A 88 -6.35 11.74 -2.11
CA GLY A 88 -6.34 12.74 -3.19
C GLY A 88 -6.12 14.15 -2.65
N GLN A 89 -6.92 14.55 -1.66
CA GLN A 89 -6.77 15.84 -1.00
C GLN A 89 -5.40 16.00 -0.32
N TYR A 90 -4.94 14.96 0.38
CA TYR A 90 -3.64 14.95 1.04
C TYR A 90 -2.49 15.18 0.04
N TYR A 91 -2.52 14.47 -1.09
CA TYR A 91 -1.53 14.59 -2.16
C TYR A 91 -1.56 15.99 -2.80
N GLU A 92 -2.74 16.56 -3.08
CA GLU A 92 -2.86 17.92 -3.64
C GLU A 92 -2.35 19.01 -2.68
N ASN A 93 -2.37 18.74 -1.38
CA ASN A 93 -1.79 19.60 -0.35
C ASN A 93 -0.26 19.42 -0.17
N GLY A 94 0.40 18.68 -1.06
CA GLY A 94 1.84 18.46 -1.02
C GLY A 94 2.28 17.27 -0.17
N GLY A 95 1.35 16.43 0.26
CA GLY A 95 1.63 15.21 1.01
C GLY A 95 2.35 14.14 0.18
N VAL A 96 3.21 13.34 0.83
CA VAL A 96 3.95 12.25 0.16
C VAL A 96 3.12 10.98 0.22
N VAL A 97 2.84 10.38 -0.95
CA VAL A 97 2.15 9.08 -1.04
C VAL A 97 3.11 8.06 -1.61
N ALA A 98 3.32 6.97 -0.87
CA ALA A 98 4.20 5.88 -1.26
C ALA A 98 3.49 4.52 -1.15
N ALA A 99 3.91 3.56 -1.95
CA ALA A 99 3.31 2.22 -1.97
C ALA A 99 4.31 1.18 -2.47
N VAL A 100 4.14 -0.08 -2.07
CA VAL A 100 5.03 -1.18 -2.49
C VAL A 100 4.25 -2.45 -2.84
N CYS A 101 4.75 -3.23 -3.81
CA CYS A 101 4.16 -4.52 -4.20
C CYS A 101 2.70 -4.36 -4.65
N HIS A 102 1.72 -4.87 -3.91
CA HIS A 102 0.28 -4.68 -4.15
C HIS A 102 -0.31 -3.41 -3.51
N GLY A 103 0.43 -2.72 -2.65
CA GLY A 103 0.03 -1.47 -2.02
C GLY A 103 -0.49 -0.40 -3.01
N PRO A 104 0.05 -0.28 -4.25
CA PRO A 104 -0.49 0.62 -5.27
C PRO A 104 -1.97 0.39 -5.61
N ALA A 105 -2.56 -0.76 -5.25
CA ALA A 105 -4.00 -0.96 -5.33
C ALA A 105 -4.79 0.10 -4.55
N GLY A 106 -4.26 0.60 -3.42
CA GLY A 106 -4.86 1.70 -2.67
C GLY A 106 -4.89 3.04 -3.40
N LEU A 107 -4.17 3.18 -4.51
CA LEU A 107 -4.18 4.38 -5.37
C LEU A 107 -5.25 4.32 -6.46
N VAL A 108 -5.82 3.14 -6.74
CA VAL A 108 -6.87 2.95 -7.75
C VAL A 108 -8.10 3.86 -7.53
N PRO A 109 -8.63 4.04 -6.31
CA PRO A 109 -9.77 4.94 -6.10
C PRO A 109 -9.38 6.42 -5.98
N VAL A 110 -8.09 6.76 -5.99
CA VAL A 110 -7.61 8.12 -5.71
C VAL A 110 -7.76 9.00 -6.94
N LYS A 111 -8.60 10.03 -6.82
CA LYS A 111 -8.82 11.07 -7.83
C LYS A 111 -8.41 12.43 -7.27
N LEU A 112 -7.86 13.26 -8.15
CA LEU A 112 -7.53 14.65 -7.87
C LEU A 112 -8.79 15.53 -8.02
N SER A 113 -8.70 16.78 -7.58
CA SER A 113 -9.77 17.78 -7.76
C SER A 113 -10.17 17.99 -9.23
N SER A 114 -9.25 17.70 -10.18
CA SER A 114 -9.54 17.69 -11.62
C SER A 114 -10.46 16.54 -12.07
N GLY A 115 -10.68 15.53 -11.21
CA GLY A 115 -11.37 14.28 -11.55
C GLY A 115 -10.46 13.21 -12.15
N GLU A 116 -9.21 13.53 -12.46
CA GLU A 116 -8.22 12.59 -12.98
C GLU A 116 -7.69 11.67 -11.89
N CYS A 117 -7.29 10.45 -12.27
CA CYS A 117 -6.61 9.54 -11.36
C CYS A 117 -5.23 10.09 -10.99
N ILE A 118 -4.81 9.93 -9.72
CA ILE A 118 -3.47 10.33 -9.23
C ILE A 118 -2.32 9.73 -10.05
N LEU A 119 -2.56 8.57 -10.70
CA LEU A 119 -1.57 7.83 -11.47
C LEU A 119 -1.32 8.43 -12.86
N LYS A 120 -2.21 9.29 -13.37
CA LYS A 120 -2.15 9.77 -14.75
C LYS A 120 -0.86 10.55 -15.02
N GLY A 121 -0.07 10.08 -15.99
CA GLY A 121 1.21 10.68 -16.38
C GLY A 121 2.30 10.54 -15.32
N LYS A 122 2.13 9.64 -14.35
CA LYS A 122 3.15 9.34 -13.33
C LYS A 122 3.88 8.06 -13.68
N LYS A 123 5.20 8.05 -13.46
CA LYS A 123 5.97 6.81 -13.44
C LYS A 123 5.53 5.98 -12.24
N VAL A 124 5.16 4.73 -12.49
CA VAL A 124 4.63 3.84 -11.46
C VAL A 124 5.23 2.44 -11.61
N THR A 125 5.30 1.72 -10.50
CA THR A 125 5.59 0.29 -10.49
C THR A 125 4.73 -0.40 -9.44
N SER A 126 4.62 -1.72 -9.52
CA SER A 126 3.88 -2.56 -8.58
C SER A 126 4.34 -4.00 -8.71
N PHE A 127 3.74 -4.90 -7.95
CA PHE A 127 3.77 -6.32 -8.29
C PHE A 127 3.29 -6.50 -9.74
N THR A 128 4.09 -7.20 -10.54
CA THR A 128 3.86 -7.33 -11.98
C THR A 128 2.88 -8.45 -12.28
N ASN A 129 2.28 -8.41 -13.47
CA ASN A 129 1.43 -9.50 -13.93
C ASN A 129 2.20 -10.84 -13.98
N LYS A 130 3.47 -10.79 -14.39
CA LYS A 130 4.35 -11.98 -14.45
C LYS A 130 4.60 -12.58 -13.06
N GLU A 131 4.84 -11.73 -12.06
CA GLU A 131 5.01 -12.20 -10.68
C GLU A 131 3.72 -12.78 -10.12
N GLU A 132 2.55 -12.16 -10.41
CA GLU A 132 1.24 -12.69 -10.01
C GLU A 132 0.94 -14.07 -10.61
N ASP A 133 1.22 -14.23 -11.91
CA ASP A 133 1.07 -15.52 -12.59
C ASP A 133 2.01 -16.57 -11.98
N ALA A 134 3.25 -16.19 -11.66
CA ALA A 134 4.24 -17.09 -11.07
C ALA A 134 3.85 -17.58 -9.66
N VAL A 135 3.12 -16.78 -8.89
CA VAL A 135 2.59 -17.18 -7.57
C VAL A 135 1.23 -17.88 -7.66
N GLY A 136 0.62 -17.95 -8.85
CA GLY A 136 -0.60 -18.71 -9.10
C GLY A 136 -1.89 -18.08 -8.57
N TYR A 137 -1.89 -16.76 -8.32
CA TYR A 137 -3.03 -16.05 -7.73
C TYR A 137 -3.82 -15.18 -8.72
N SER A 138 -3.42 -15.11 -9.99
CA SER A 138 -4.04 -14.24 -11.00
C SER A 138 -5.55 -14.40 -11.12
N SER A 139 -6.07 -15.64 -11.07
CA SER A 139 -7.52 -15.90 -11.16
C SER A 139 -8.30 -15.55 -9.89
N ALA A 140 -7.61 -15.37 -8.76
CA ALA A 140 -8.21 -14.94 -7.50
C ALA A 140 -8.21 -13.42 -7.34
N MET A 141 -7.38 -12.69 -8.10
CA MET A 141 -7.32 -11.23 -8.03
C MET A 141 -8.55 -10.61 -8.72
N PRO A 142 -9.12 -9.53 -8.16
CA PRO A 142 -10.27 -8.84 -8.77
C PRO A 142 -9.90 -8.16 -10.10
N PHE A 143 -8.62 -7.83 -10.27
CA PHE A 143 -8.01 -7.37 -11.51
C PHE A 143 -6.49 -7.57 -11.41
N MET A 144 -5.80 -7.52 -12.55
CA MET A 144 -4.34 -7.56 -12.59
C MET A 144 -3.78 -6.16 -12.31
N LEU A 145 -3.00 -5.99 -11.24
CA LEU A 145 -2.61 -4.67 -10.73
C LEU A 145 -1.82 -3.84 -11.75
N GLU A 146 -0.76 -4.40 -12.33
CA GLU A 146 0.03 -3.72 -13.36
C GLU A 146 -0.86 -3.25 -14.53
N SER A 147 -1.75 -4.12 -15.02
CA SER A 147 -2.69 -3.76 -16.10
C SER A 147 -3.59 -2.61 -15.69
N LYS A 148 -4.09 -2.62 -14.44
CA LYS A 148 -4.97 -1.57 -13.94
C LYS A 148 -4.26 -0.22 -13.80
N LEU A 149 -3.02 -0.21 -13.31
CA LEU A 149 -2.24 1.03 -13.21
C LEU A 149 -1.97 1.65 -14.59
N LYS A 150 -1.69 0.81 -15.60
CA LYS A 150 -1.56 1.25 -17.01
C LYS A 150 -2.86 1.82 -17.56
N GLU A 151 -3.98 1.14 -17.32
CA GLU A 151 -5.33 1.59 -17.73
C GLU A 151 -5.66 2.99 -17.17
N LEU A 152 -5.25 3.26 -15.92
CA LEU A 152 -5.45 4.54 -15.24
C LEU A 152 -4.47 5.64 -15.67
N GLY A 153 -3.61 5.37 -16.67
CA GLY A 153 -2.68 6.34 -17.24
C GLY A 153 -1.31 6.39 -16.56
N GLY A 154 -0.97 5.39 -15.75
CA GLY A 154 0.36 5.23 -15.18
C GLY A 154 1.39 4.83 -16.23
N GLU A 155 2.52 5.54 -16.27
CA GLU A 155 3.71 5.19 -17.04
C GLU A 155 4.45 4.05 -16.34
N PHE A 156 3.94 2.83 -16.54
CA PHE A 156 4.39 1.67 -15.80
C PHE A 156 5.81 1.24 -16.19
N SER A 157 6.64 0.97 -15.17
CA SER A 157 8.00 0.48 -15.31
C SER A 157 8.18 -0.78 -14.46
N ALA A 158 8.86 -1.78 -15.03
CA ALA A 158 9.21 -3.03 -14.36
C ALA A 158 10.56 -3.56 -14.83
N VAL A 159 11.12 -4.44 -14.01
CA VAL A 159 12.34 -5.21 -14.26
C VAL A 159 12.00 -6.71 -14.24
N GLU A 160 13.02 -7.58 -14.31
CA GLU A 160 12.79 -9.01 -14.16
C GLU A 160 12.16 -9.35 -12.79
N PRO A 161 11.29 -10.38 -12.72
CA PRO A 161 10.62 -10.78 -11.48
C PRO A 161 11.58 -10.90 -10.29
N TRP A 162 11.10 -10.48 -9.11
CA TRP A 162 11.83 -10.58 -7.84
C TRP A 162 13.06 -9.67 -7.70
N GLN A 163 13.33 -8.80 -8.68
CA GLN A 163 14.39 -7.81 -8.58
C GLN A 163 13.89 -6.52 -7.93
N PRO A 164 14.73 -5.82 -7.14
CA PRO A 164 14.36 -4.55 -6.56
C PRO A 164 14.14 -3.49 -7.65
N HIS A 165 13.01 -2.80 -7.58
CA HIS A 165 12.68 -1.70 -8.49
C HIS A 165 11.83 -0.65 -7.78
N VAL A 166 12.23 0.61 -7.89
CA VAL A 166 11.58 1.78 -7.28
C VAL A 166 11.60 2.89 -8.32
N VAL A 167 10.52 3.66 -8.40
CA VAL A 167 10.33 4.76 -9.36
C VAL A 167 10.07 6.10 -8.67
#